data_AF-A0A562K5B3-F1
#
_entry.id   AF-A0A562K5B3-F1
#
_cell.length_a   1.000
_cell.length_b   1.000
_cell.length_c   1.000
_cell.angle_alpha   90.00
_cell.angle_beta   90.00
_cell.angle_gamma   90.00
#
_symmetry.space_group_name_H-M   'P 1'
#
loop_
_entity.id
_entity.type
_entity.pdbx_description
1 polymer ?
#
loop_
_entity_poly.entity_id
_entity_poly.type
_entity_poly.pdbx_seq_one_letter_code
_entity_poly.pdbx_strand_id
1 'polypeptide(L)' 'MRIYLFILIAALIILSVINHRSIDKAVELCEEGKGTPQVEKDVFAFNWSVSCEK' A
#
# COMPACT_ATOMS: atom_id res chain seq x y z
N MET A 1 -20.50 10.42 19.24
CA MET A 1 -20.23 9.12 18.57
C MET A 1 -20.23 9.21 17.04
N ARG A 2 -21.26 9.79 16.38
CA ARG A 2 -21.36 9.81 14.91
C ARG A 2 -20.17 10.48 14.18
N ILE A 3 -19.66 11.60 14.71
CA ILE A 3 -18.48 12.29 14.15
C ILE A 3 -17.20 11.44 14.22
N TYR A 4 -16.97 10.76 15.34
CA TYR A 4 -15.77 9.92 15.49
C TYR A 4 -15.78 8.73 14.51
N LEU A 5 -16.95 8.18 14.20
CA LEU A 5 -17.10 7.15 13.18
C LEU A 5 -16.68 7.68 11.79
N PHE A 6 -17.14 8.88 11.41
CA PHE A 6 -16.74 9.48 10.13
C PHE A 6 -15.23 9.78 10.07
N ILE A 7 -14.64 10.25 11.17
CA ILE A 7 -13.19 10.50 11.26
C ILE A 7 -12.43 9.18 11.10
N LEU A 8 -12.86 8.10 11.75
CA LEU A 8 -12.24 6.78 11.61
C LEU A 8 -12.33 6.26 10.18
N ILE A 9 -13.49 6.36 9.54
CA ILE A 9 -13.66 5.94 8.14
C ILE A 9 -12.74 6.76 7.21
N ALA A 10 -12.71 8.09 7.39
CA ALA A 10 -11.83 8.95 6.61
C ALA A 10 -10.35 8.60 6.82
N ALA A 11 -9.92 8.36 8.05
CA ALA A 11 -8.56 7.95 8.36
C ALA A 11 -8.19 6.62 7.70
N LEU A 12 -9.09 5.62 7.71
CA LEU A 12 -8.88 4.33 7.04
C LEU A 12 -8.74 4.48 5.53
N ILE A 13 -9.55 5.34 4.91
CA ILE A 13 -9.45 5.62 3.46
C ILE A 13 -8.11 6.28 3.14
N ILE A 14 -7.71 7.29 3.93
CA ILE A 14 -6.42 7.98 3.72
C ILE A 14 -5.25 7.00 3.88
N LEU A 15 -5.26 6.16 4.92
CA LEU A 15 -4.23 5.15 5.14
C LEU A 15 -4.16 4.14 4.00
N SER A 16 -5.31 3.69 3.48
CA SER A 16 -5.36 2.78 2.32
C SER A 16 -4.73 3.42 1.08
N VAL A 17 -5.03 4.69 0.80
CA VAL A 17 -4.44 5.43 -0.33
C VAL A 17 -2.93 5.60 -0.17
N ILE A 18 -2.46 5.95 1.04
CA ILE A 18 -1.02 6.07 1.33
C ILE A 18 -0.33 4.73 1.15
N ASN A 19 -0.92 3.64 1.66
CA ASN A 19 -0.37 2.30 1.54
C ASN A 19 -0.21 1.88 0.08
N HIS A 20 -1.25 2.11 -0.74
CA HIS A 20 -1.23 1.83 -2.17
C HIS A 20 -0.08 2.55 -2.89
N ARG A 21 0.04 3.87 -2.68
CA ARG A 21 1.11 4.67 -3.29
C ARG A 21 2.51 4.26 -2.82
N SER A 22 2.64 3.86 -1.56
CA SER A 22 3.91 3.38 -1.01
C SER A 22 4.38 2.10 -1.69
N ILE A 23 3.46 1.17 -1.97
CA ILE A 23 3.76 -0.07 -2.69
C ILE A 23 4.15 0.24 -4.13
N ASP A 24 3.39 1.10 -4.83
CA ASP A 24 3.71 1.49 -6.21
C ASP A 24 5.10 2.11 -6.32
N LYS A 25 5.48 2.96 -5.35
CA LYS A 25 6.82 3.55 -5.33
C LYS A 25 7.92 2.53 -5.08
N ALA A 26 7.67 1.54 -4.22
CA ALA A 26 8.63 0.47 -3.96
C ALA A 26 8.82 -0.44 -5.18
N VAL A 27 7.76 -0.69 -5.96
CA VAL A 27 7.82 -1.38 -7.25
C VAL A 27 8.71 -0.61 -8.23
N GLU A 28 8.43 0.68 -8.42
CA GLU A 28 9.21 1.56 -9.31
C GLU A 28 10.71 1.55 -8.95
N LEU A 29 11.05 1.71 -7.67
CA LEU A 29 12.44 1.69 -7.22
C LEU A 29 13.13 0.34 -7.44
N CYS A 30 12.40 -0.77 -7.33
CA CYS A 30 12.94 -2.09 -7.63
C CYS A 30 13.27 -2.24 -9.12
N GLU A 31 12.35 -1.82 -9.99
CA GLU A 31 12.52 -1.86 -11.45
C GLU A 31 13.66 -0.95 -11.92
N GLU A 32 13.78 0.27 -11.37
CA GLU A 32 14.91 1.18 -11.60
C GLU A 32 16.25 0.53 -11.22
N GLY A 33 16.24 -0.28 -10.15
CA GLY A 33 17.37 -1.08 -9.69
C GLY A 33 17.65 -2.33 -10.52
N LYS A 34 16.93 -2.54 -11.64
CA LYS A 34 16.92 -3.77 -12.46
C LYS A 34 16.54 -5.04 -11.70
N GLY A 35 15.84 -4.89 -10.58
CA GLY A 35 15.25 -6.00 -9.85
C GLY A 35 13.90 -6.39 -10.42
N THR A 36 13.39 -7.53 -9.98
CA THR A 36 12.04 -8.01 -10.27
C THR A 36 11.18 -7.84 -9.02
N PRO A 37 10.20 -6.92 -9.01
CA PRO A 37 9.32 -6.75 -7.87
C PRO A 37 8.34 -7.92 -7.78
N GLN A 38 8.11 -8.43 -6.57
CA GLN A 38 6.99 -9.31 -6.26
C GLN A 38 6.05 -8.61 -5.28
N VAL A 39 4.78 -8.49 -5.65
CA VAL A 39 3.78 -7.80 -4.84
C VAL A 39 2.75 -8.82 -4.36
N GLU A 40 2.68 -9.01 -3.05
CA GLU A 40 1.64 -9.83 -2.43
C GLU A 40 0.47 -8.92 -2.04
N LYS A 41 -0.74 -9.24 -2.50
CA LYS A 41 -1.93 -8.41 -2.29
C LYS A 41 -3.03 -9.26 -1.68
N ASP A 42 -3.56 -8.81 -0.53
CA ASP A 42 -4.83 -9.30 -0.03
C ASP A 42 -6.02 -8.51 -0.62
N VAL A 43 -7.23 -9.07 -0.48
CA VAL A 43 -8.47 -8.55 -1.08
C VAL A 43 -8.83 -7.15 -0.55
N PHE A 44 -8.39 -6.81 0.67
CA PHE A 44 -8.79 -5.58 1.36
C PHE A 44 -7.69 -4.52 1.46
N ALA A 45 -6.53 -4.79 0.86
CA ALA A 45 -5.36 -3.93 0.94
C ALA A 45 -4.80 -3.66 2.36
N PHE A 46 -5.00 -4.62 3.27
CA PHE A 46 -4.46 -4.53 4.64
C PHE A 46 -3.04 -5.08 4.74
N ASN A 47 -2.74 -6.19 4.06
CA ASN A 47 -1.46 -6.88 4.09
C ASN A 47 -0.79 -6.89 2.71
N TRP A 48 -0.74 -5.72 2.07
CA TRP A 48 0.06 -5.59 0.87
C TRP A 48 1.53 -5.54 1.25
N SER A 49 2.34 -6.36 0.58
CA SER A 49 3.78 -6.37 0.75
C SER A 49 4.46 -6.36 -0.60
N VAL A 50 5.69 -5.87 -0.63
CA VAL A 50 6.53 -5.83 -1.82
C VAL A 50 7.91 -6.36 -1.45
N SER A 51 8.38 -7.32 -2.24
CA SER A 51 9.76 -7.78 -2.21
C SER A 51 10.41 -7.47 -3.56
N CYS A 52 11.73 -7.37 -3.57
CA CYS A 52 12.51 -7.10 -4.77
C CYS A 52 13.56 -8.19 -4.92
N GLU A 53 13.41 -9.02 -5.93
CA GLU A 53 14.36 -10.08 -6.28
C GLU A 53 15.39 -9.52 -7.27
N LYS A 54 16.66 -9.93 -7.14
CA LYS A 54 17.75 -9.50 -8.03
C LYS A 54 18.39 -10.70 -8.71
#